data_AF-A0A5E4HEI9-F1
#
_entry.id   AF-A0A5E4HEI9-F1
#
_cell.length_a   1.000
_cell.length_b   1.000
_cell.length_c   1.000
_cell.angle_alpha   90.00
_cell.angle_beta   90.00
_cell.angle_gamma   90.00
#
_symmetry.space_group_name_H-M   'P 1'
#
loop_
_entity.id
_entity.type
_entity.pdbx_description
1 polymer ?
#
loop_
_entity_poly.entity_id
_entity_poly.type
_entity_poly.pdbx_seq_one_letter_code
_entity_poly.pdbx_strand_id
1 'polypeptide(L)'
;MSDCTKVLVNARKLLIYQNNSFVWRGEFISLSSDINLTRGMNKIFAKTYDLIKKIFQDIGNIGIILKRLEWMRQKTSEDEYLYQNWQSFASVDIEHFFVELRSIMDYIAEIIVCTAKHPEQLPKKDISKSPSFEKIRNWASKNPENSTKLLGKEITEVIISSNWFPHIRLIRDGLVHEGGFALVFLEPKEGILFQVYKGFRNIVNYKMIMYNDNIAYFDRFVAIYFSHLLLFLERFSKAIRSILEPKHIDCKASSGCSEIIVEWMDSLIKQ
;
A
#
# COMPACT_ATOMS: atom_id res chain seq x y z
N MET A 1 -8.04 19.44 12.60
CA MET A 1 -7.12 18.57 11.83
C MET A 1 -7.98 17.59 11.05
N SER A 2 -7.94 17.64 9.71
CA SER A 2 -8.73 16.74 8.85
C SER A 2 -8.35 15.28 9.13
N ASP A 3 -9.24 14.34 8.80
CA ASP A 3 -8.98 12.90 9.00
C ASP A 3 -7.69 12.45 8.27
N CYS A 4 -7.44 12.99 7.07
CA CYS A 4 -6.21 12.75 6.32
C CYS A 4 -4.93 13.25 7.01
N THR A 5 -4.94 14.44 7.61
CA THR A 5 -3.76 14.93 8.34
C THR A 5 -3.43 14.02 9.54
N LYS A 6 -4.45 13.48 10.22
CA LYS A 6 -4.23 12.50 11.31
C LYS A 6 -3.61 11.21 10.79
N VAL A 7 -4.07 10.71 9.65
CA VAL A 7 -3.51 9.52 8.98
C VAL A 7 -2.03 9.75 8.63
N LEU A 8 -1.70 10.87 8.00
CA LEU A 8 -0.32 11.24 7.66
C LEU A 8 0.57 11.32 8.90
N VAL A 9 0.16 12.08 9.92
CA VAL A 9 0.93 12.26 11.15
C VAL A 9 1.17 10.94 11.88
N ASN A 10 0.17 10.06 11.93
CA ASN A 10 0.31 8.77 12.59
C ASN A 10 1.20 7.82 11.80
N ALA A 11 1.07 7.78 10.47
CA ALA A 11 1.96 6.96 9.63
C ALA A 11 3.41 7.47 9.70
N ARG A 12 3.60 8.79 9.68
CA ARG A 12 4.91 9.43 9.73
C ARG A 12 5.71 9.08 10.99
N LYS A 13 5.04 8.86 12.13
CA LYS A 13 5.67 8.40 13.39
C LYS A 13 6.30 7.00 13.29
N LEU A 14 5.85 6.18 12.34
CA LEU A 14 6.42 4.84 12.10
C LEU A 14 7.75 4.92 11.34
N LEU A 15 8.04 6.05 10.70
CA LEU A 15 9.23 6.26 9.88
C LEU A 15 10.23 7.09 10.68
N ILE A 16 11.36 6.51 11.08
CA ILE A 16 12.35 7.21 11.90
C ILE A 16 13.69 7.29 11.17
N TYR A 17 14.48 8.31 11.49
CA TYR A 17 15.83 8.43 10.95
C TYR A 17 16.82 7.66 11.84
N GLN A 18 17.53 6.70 11.26
CA GLN A 18 18.51 5.86 11.94
C GLN A 18 19.62 5.42 10.98
N ASN A 19 20.88 5.45 11.43
CA ASN A 19 22.04 4.99 10.64
C ASN A 19 22.09 5.63 9.24
N ASN A 20 21.91 6.96 9.17
CA ASN A 20 21.91 7.75 7.92
C ASN A 20 20.82 7.38 6.91
N SER A 21 19.72 6.76 7.35
CA SER A 21 18.58 6.45 6.48
C SER A 21 17.27 6.47 7.24
N PHE A 22 16.16 6.63 6.52
CA PHE A 22 14.84 6.41 7.12
C PHE A 22 14.53 4.92 7.18
N VAL A 23 14.04 4.48 8.33
CA VAL A 23 13.61 3.10 8.56
C VAL A 23 12.18 3.08 9.09
N TRP A 24 11.43 2.08 8.66
CA TRP A 24 10.13 1.77 9.24
C TRP A 24 10.32 0.94 10.51
N ARG A 25 9.68 1.37 11.60
CA ARG A 25 9.49 0.62 12.83
C ARG A 25 7.99 0.46 13.14
N GLY A 26 7.65 -0.69 13.71
CA GLY A 26 6.29 -0.98 14.12
C GLY A 26 6.03 -2.47 14.31
N GLU A 27 4.77 -2.76 14.54
CA GLU A 27 4.21 -4.09 14.77
C GLU A 27 4.35 -4.98 13.54
N PHE A 28 4.26 -4.42 12.34
CA PHE A 28 4.39 -5.21 11.13
C PHE A 28 5.82 -5.73 10.96
N ILE A 29 6.81 -4.87 11.23
CA ILE A 29 8.23 -5.24 11.24
C ILE A 29 8.52 -6.27 12.32
N SER A 30 8.01 -6.06 13.54
CA SER A 30 8.16 -6.99 14.65
C SER A 30 7.53 -8.36 14.34
N LEU A 31 6.32 -8.38 13.77
CA LEU A 31 5.65 -9.62 13.39
C LEU A 31 6.47 -10.41 12.37
N SER A 32 7.02 -9.74 11.37
CA SER A 32 7.88 -10.39 10.37
C SER A 32 9.06 -11.11 11.02
N SER A 33 9.74 -10.45 11.95
CA SER A 33 10.87 -11.03 12.68
C SER A 33 10.46 -12.22 13.53
N ASP A 34 9.37 -12.09 14.29
CA ASP A 34 8.86 -13.15 15.16
C ASP A 34 8.42 -14.40 14.37
N ILE A 35 7.71 -14.20 13.25
CA ILE A 35 7.31 -15.31 12.37
C ILE A 35 8.55 -15.92 11.70
N ASN A 36 9.52 -15.13 11.25
CA ASN A 36 10.75 -15.66 10.65
C ASN A 36 11.48 -16.62 11.60
N LEU A 37 11.59 -16.25 12.88
CA LEU A 37 12.29 -17.04 13.90
C LEU A 37 11.54 -18.31 14.28
N THR A 38 10.23 -18.32 14.07
CA THR A 38 9.35 -19.45 14.40
C THR A 38 8.88 -20.24 13.17
N ARG A 39 9.29 -19.86 11.96
CA ARG A 39 8.79 -20.43 10.68
C ARG A 39 8.97 -21.95 10.57
N GLY A 40 10.00 -22.50 11.22
CA GLY A 40 10.26 -23.95 11.23
C GLY A 40 9.30 -24.76 12.11
N MET A 41 8.52 -24.09 12.98
CA MET A 41 7.62 -24.74 13.93
C MET A 41 6.25 -25.07 13.33
N ASN A 42 5.80 -24.33 12.31
CA ASN A 42 4.46 -24.46 11.75
C ASN A 42 4.44 -24.08 10.25
N LYS A 43 3.82 -24.91 9.41
CA LYS A 43 3.63 -24.63 7.98
C LYS A 43 2.89 -23.30 7.72
N ILE A 44 1.95 -22.92 8.59
CA ILE A 44 1.23 -21.64 8.51
C ILE A 44 2.20 -20.48 8.74
N PHE A 45 3.15 -20.60 9.68
CA PHE A 45 4.15 -19.57 9.92
C PHE A 45 5.10 -19.42 8.73
N ALA A 46 5.59 -20.53 8.17
CA ALA A 46 6.41 -20.50 6.96
C ALA A 46 5.69 -19.80 5.79
N LYS A 47 4.44 -20.20 5.51
CA LYS A 47 3.64 -19.59 4.45
C LYS A 47 3.37 -18.10 4.72
N THR A 48 3.05 -17.73 5.96
CA THR A 48 2.81 -16.34 6.34
C THR A 48 4.07 -15.50 6.17
N TYR A 49 5.22 -16.02 6.58
CA TYR A 49 6.51 -15.36 6.38
C TYR A 49 6.83 -15.14 4.90
N ASP A 50 6.62 -16.15 4.06
CA ASP A 50 6.84 -16.02 2.61
C ASP A 50 5.95 -14.93 1.99
N LEU A 51 4.69 -14.82 2.42
CA LEU A 51 3.78 -13.75 1.99
C LEU A 51 4.21 -12.38 2.50
N ILE A 52 4.64 -12.27 3.76
CA ILE A 52 5.19 -11.03 4.33
C ILE A 52 6.44 -10.58 3.59
N LYS A 53 7.34 -11.50 3.20
CA LYS A 53 8.51 -11.17 2.38
C LYS A 53 8.11 -10.55 1.04
N LYS A 54 7.07 -11.07 0.40
CA LYS A 54 6.55 -10.48 -0.85
C LYS A 54 5.97 -9.09 -0.63
N ILE A 55 5.28 -8.86 0.49
CA ILE A 55 4.83 -7.51 0.89
C ILE A 55 6.04 -6.56 1.04
N PHE A 56 7.11 -6.99 1.70
CA PHE A 56 8.33 -6.17 1.80
C PHE A 56 9.00 -5.89 0.46
N GLN A 57 9.01 -6.88 -0.43
CA GLN A 57 9.53 -6.71 -1.78
C GLN A 57 8.74 -5.64 -2.53
N ASP A 58 7.41 -5.69 -2.51
CA ASP A 58 6.55 -4.72 -3.18
C ASP A 58 6.68 -3.31 -2.56
N ILE A 59 6.82 -3.21 -1.24
CA ILE A 59 7.14 -1.93 -0.57
C ILE A 59 8.49 -1.38 -1.01
N GLY A 60 9.50 -2.25 -1.16
CA GLY A 60 10.81 -1.90 -1.70
C GLY A 60 10.72 -1.39 -3.15
N ASN A 61 9.94 -2.07 -3.99
CA ASN A 61 9.67 -1.68 -5.37
C ASN A 61 9.00 -0.31 -5.44
N ILE A 62 7.98 -0.05 -4.61
CA ILE A 62 7.38 1.28 -4.47
C ILE A 62 8.46 2.31 -4.13
N GLY A 63 9.32 2.05 -3.15
CA GLY A 63 10.42 2.94 -2.79
C GLY A 63 11.36 3.27 -3.96
N ILE A 64 11.66 2.29 -4.81
CA ILE A 64 12.47 2.47 -6.03
C ILE A 64 11.72 3.31 -7.06
N ILE A 65 10.44 3.03 -7.30
CA ILE A 65 9.59 3.81 -8.22
C ILE A 65 9.58 5.28 -7.80
N LEU A 66 9.36 5.58 -6.52
CA LEU A 66 9.33 6.96 -6.03
C LEU A 66 10.68 7.67 -6.21
N LYS A 67 11.79 6.97 -5.94
CA LYS A 67 13.13 7.51 -6.16
C LYS A 67 13.41 7.78 -7.63
N ARG A 68 12.99 6.87 -8.53
CA ARG A 68 13.15 7.05 -9.97
C ARG A 68 12.34 8.22 -10.48
N LEU A 69 11.08 8.34 -10.07
CA LEU A 69 10.22 9.48 -10.39
C LEU A 69 10.85 10.81 -9.96
N GLU A 70 11.31 10.91 -8.72
CA GLU A 70 11.92 12.13 -8.21
C GLU A 70 13.26 12.44 -8.90
N TRP A 71 14.10 11.43 -9.12
CA TRP A 71 15.34 11.58 -9.87
C TRP A 71 15.09 12.07 -11.31
N MET A 72 14.11 11.49 -12.02
CA MET A 72 13.75 11.92 -13.37
C MET A 72 13.25 13.37 -13.37
N ARG A 73 12.44 13.74 -12.37
CA ARG A 73 11.93 15.10 -12.20
C ARG A 73 13.04 16.13 -11.97
N GLN A 74 14.10 15.76 -11.27
CA GLN A 74 15.25 16.64 -11.03
C GLN A 74 16.19 16.72 -12.23
N LYS A 75 16.36 15.62 -12.97
CA LYS A 75 17.31 15.54 -14.09
C LYS A 75 16.76 16.08 -15.42
N THR A 76 15.46 16.26 -15.52
CA THR A 76 14.80 16.67 -16.76
C THR A 76 15.23 18.05 -17.25
N SER A 77 15.70 18.95 -16.39
CA SER A 77 16.26 20.24 -16.83
C SER A 77 17.66 20.15 -17.44
N GLU A 78 18.35 19.03 -17.23
CA GLU A 78 19.75 18.81 -17.62
C GLU A 78 19.89 17.85 -18.83
N ASP A 79 18.82 17.13 -19.17
CA ASP A 79 18.81 16.09 -20.21
C ASP A 79 17.59 16.27 -21.11
N GLU A 80 17.84 16.68 -22.36
CA GLU A 80 16.81 16.94 -23.37
C GLU A 80 16.03 15.67 -23.76
N TYR A 81 16.72 14.51 -23.83
CA TYR A 81 16.04 13.26 -24.16
C TYR A 81 15.09 12.85 -23.03
N LEU A 82 15.55 12.95 -21.79
CA LEU A 82 14.70 12.70 -20.63
C LEU A 82 13.54 13.70 -20.59
N TYR A 83 13.77 14.97 -20.87
CA TYR A 83 12.73 16.00 -20.94
C TYR A 83 11.62 15.64 -21.91
N GLN A 84 11.96 15.20 -23.13
CA GLN A 84 10.99 14.82 -24.16
C GLN A 84 10.19 13.56 -23.78
N ASN A 85 10.74 12.68 -22.95
CA ASN A 85 10.15 11.38 -22.64
C ASN A 85 9.64 11.25 -21.20
N TRP A 86 9.79 12.29 -20.36
CA TRP A 86 9.57 12.19 -18.92
C TRP A 86 8.14 11.77 -18.58
N GLN A 87 7.15 12.30 -19.32
CA GLN A 87 5.74 12.00 -19.10
C GLN A 87 5.45 10.52 -19.32
N SER A 88 6.01 9.94 -20.38
CA SER A 88 5.86 8.51 -20.70
C SER A 88 6.53 7.63 -19.65
N PHE A 89 7.75 7.97 -19.22
CA PHE A 89 8.44 7.20 -18.18
C PHE A 89 7.75 7.32 -16.82
N ALA A 90 7.33 8.52 -16.44
CA ALA A 90 6.60 8.75 -15.20
C ALA A 90 5.22 8.06 -15.21
N SER A 91 4.53 8.02 -16.35
CA SER A 91 3.27 7.31 -16.52
C SER A 91 3.41 5.82 -16.19
N VAL A 92 4.40 5.14 -16.77
CA VAL A 92 4.68 3.72 -16.49
C VAL A 92 4.97 3.49 -15.01
N ASP A 93 5.75 4.38 -14.39
CA ASP A 93 6.08 4.31 -12.96
C ASP A 93 4.84 4.48 -12.07
N ILE A 94 3.95 5.39 -12.42
CA ILE A 94 2.66 5.60 -11.73
C ILE A 94 1.77 4.37 -11.87
N GLU A 95 1.68 3.77 -13.06
CA GLU A 95 0.92 2.54 -13.26
C GLU A 95 1.49 1.38 -12.44
N HIS A 96 2.81 1.23 -12.43
CA HIS A 96 3.49 0.21 -11.65
C HIS A 96 3.26 0.40 -10.15
N PHE A 97 3.26 1.63 -9.64
CA PHE A 97 2.91 1.91 -8.24
C PHE A 97 1.54 1.32 -7.84
N PHE A 98 0.51 1.45 -8.69
CA PHE A 98 -0.81 0.87 -8.44
C PHE A 98 -0.82 -0.65 -8.47
N VAL A 99 0.03 -1.26 -9.31
CA VAL A 99 0.21 -2.72 -9.37
C VAL A 99 0.81 -3.24 -8.06
N GLU A 100 1.88 -2.62 -7.56
CA GLU A 100 2.54 -3.03 -6.30
C GLU A 100 1.59 -2.89 -5.11
N LEU A 101 0.88 -1.75 -4.98
CA LEU A 101 -0.12 -1.56 -3.92
C LEU A 101 -1.21 -2.65 -3.95
N ARG A 102 -1.66 -3.03 -5.15
CA ARG A 102 -2.70 -4.06 -5.30
C ARG A 102 -2.18 -5.45 -4.91
N SER A 103 -0.95 -5.77 -5.29
CA SER A 103 -0.28 -7.04 -4.99
C SER A 103 -0.11 -7.25 -3.49
N ILE A 104 0.31 -6.22 -2.75
CA ILE A 104 0.38 -6.22 -1.28
C ILE A 104 -0.95 -6.68 -0.66
N MET A 105 -2.06 -6.13 -1.14
CA MET A 105 -3.39 -6.47 -0.63
C MET A 105 -3.82 -7.90 -1.00
N ASP A 106 -3.38 -8.44 -2.14
CA ASP A 106 -3.61 -9.86 -2.47
C ASP A 106 -2.81 -10.79 -1.55
N TYR A 107 -1.55 -10.45 -1.20
CA TYR A 107 -0.80 -11.21 -0.21
C TYR A 107 -1.43 -11.16 1.18
N ILE A 108 -1.96 -9.99 1.60
CA ILE A 108 -2.75 -9.87 2.84
C ILE A 108 -3.97 -10.80 2.80
N ALA A 109 -4.68 -10.87 1.68
CA ALA A 109 -5.81 -11.77 1.52
C ALA A 109 -5.40 -13.25 1.64
N GLU A 110 -4.24 -13.61 1.10
CA GLU A 110 -3.66 -14.95 1.26
C GLU A 110 -3.28 -15.26 2.70
N ILE A 111 -2.75 -14.29 3.45
CA ILE A 111 -2.46 -14.43 4.88
C ILE A 111 -3.77 -14.64 5.67
N ILE A 112 -4.80 -13.84 5.40
CA ILE A 112 -6.11 -13.99 6.06
C ILE A 112 -6.66 -15.40 5.83
N VAL A 113 -6.62 -15.89 4.58
CA VAL A 113 -7.11 -17.23 4.28
C VAL A 113 -6.26 -18.31 4.95
N CYS A 114 -4.92 -18.22 4.94
CA CYS A 114 -4.10 -19.28 5.51
C CYS A 114 -4.10 -19.33 7.04
N THR A 115 -4.51 -18.24 7.71
CA THR A 115 -4.61 -18.13 9.17
C THR A 115 -6.02 -18.35 9.71
N ALA A 116 -7.04 -18.40 8.84
CA ALA A 116 -8.42 -18.66 9.24
C ALA A 116 -8.63 -20.11 9.70
N LYS A 117 -9.56 -20.31 10.64
CA LYS A 117 -9.92 -21.65 11.16
C LYS A 117 -10.56 -22.55 10.09
N HIS A 118 -11.33 -21.95 9.18
CA HIS A 118 -12.10 -22.63 8.13
C HIS A 118 -11.88 -21.93 6.78
N PRO A 119 -10.69 -22.04 6.17
CA PRO A 119 -10.32 -21.35 4.93
C PRO A 119 -11.19 -21.69 3.73
N GLU A 120 -11.84 -22.85 3.74
CA GLU A 120 -12.77 -23.32 2.72
C GLU A 120 -14.09 -22.54 2.70
N GLN A 121 -14.48 -21.93 3.82
CA GLN A 121 -15.72 -21.16 3.94
C GLN A 121 -15.56 -19.70 3.53
N LEU A 122 -14.33 -19.26 3.24
CA LEU A 122 -14.04 -17.90 2.82
C LEU A 122 -14.24 -17.72 1.31
N PRO A 123 -14.68 -16.51 0.87
CA PRO A 123 -14.89 -16.24 -0.54
C PRO A 123 -13.58 -16.32 -1.34
N LYS A 124 -13.61 -17.04 -2.48
CA LYS A 124 -12.47 -17.20 -3.40
C LYS A 124 -12.74 -16.55 -4.76
N LYS A 125 -11.70 -16.32 -5.58
CA LYS A 125 -11.88 -15.98 -7.00
C LYS A 125 -12.43 -17.19 -7.75
N ASP A 126 -13.47 -16.98 -8.55
CA ASP A 126 -14.23 -18.04 -9.22
C ASP A 126 -13.38 -18.80 -10.25
N ILE A 127 -12.35 -18.14 -10.79
CA ILE A 127 -11.51 -18.67 -11.88
C ILE A 127 -10.14 -19.18 -11.36
N SER A 128 -9.51 -18.48 -10.40
CA SER A 128 -8.13 -18.80 -9.98
C SER A 128 -8.00 -19.52 -8.64
N LYS A 129 -9.11 -19.71 -7.89
CA LYS A 129 -9.13 -20.15 -6.48
C LYS A 129 -8.26 -19.31 -5.53
N SER A 130 -7.59 -18.26 -6.01
CA SER A 130 -6.81 -17.33 -5.19
C SER A 130 -7.76 -16.41 -4.43
N PRO A 131 -7.41 -16.00 -3.20
CA PRO A 131 -8.22 -15.03 -2.47
C PRO A 131 -8.15 -13.64 -3.13
N SER A 132 -9.12 -12.81 -2.80
CA SER A 132 -9.17 -11.40 -3.21
C SER A 132 -9.52 -10.60 -1.98
N PHE A 133 -8.68 -9.63 -1.62
CA PHE A 133 -8.93 -8.77 -0.47
C PHE A 133 -10.31 -8.10 -0.55
N GLU A 134 -10.67 -7.61 -1.73
CA GLU A 134 -11.97 -6.97 -1.96
C GLU A 134 -13.14 -7.93 -1.75
N LYS A 135 -13.04 -9.17 -2.25
CA LYS A 135 -14.10 -10.16 -2.05
C LYS A 135 -14.29 -10.48 -0.57
N ILE A 136 -13.17 -10.67 0.17
CA ILE A 136 -13.20 -10.92 1.61
C ILE A 136 -13.80 -9.73 2.35
N ARG A 137 -13.36 -8.50 2.03
CA ARG A 137 -13.86 -7.26 2.64
C ARG A 137 -15.36 -7.07 2.41
N ASN A 138 -15.82 -7.22 1.17
CA ASN A 138 -17.22 -7.04 0.83
C ASN A 138 -18.11 -8.12 1.47
N TRP A 139 -17.63 -9.37 1.53
CA TRP A 139 -18.30 -10.44 2.25
C TRP A 139 -18.38 -10.15 3.75
N ALA A 140 -17.27 -9.75 4.39
CA ALA A 140 -17.22 -9.45 5.82
C ALA A 140 -18.13 -8.27 6.18
N SER A 141 -18.15 -7.23 5.35
CA SER A 141 -19.04 -6.08 5.52
C SER A 141 -20.53 -6.46 5.44
N LYS A 142 -20.89 -7.45 4.61
CA LYS A 142 -22.26 -7.96 4.48
C LYS A 142 -22.63 -9.00 5.53
N ASN A 143 -21.65 -9.65 6.14
CA ASN A 143 -21.84 -10.77 7.08
C ASN A 143 -20.97 -10.58 8.34
N PRO A 144 -21.15 -9.49 9.12
CA PRO A 144 -20.25 -9.14 10.21
C PRO A 144 -20.17 -10.22 11.30
N GLU A 145 -21.28 -10.86 11.66
CA GLU A 145 -21.30 -11.94 12.65
C GLU A 145 -20.52 -13.18 12.19
N ASN A 146 -20.78 -13.63 10.95
CA ASN A 146 -20.11 -14.80 10.40
C ASN A 146 -18.61 -14.54 10.17
N SER A 147 -18.26 -13.35 9.68
CA SER A 147 -16.85 -12.97 9.52
C SER A 147 -16.11 -12.90 10.84
N THR A 148 -16.73 -12.34 11.89
CA THR A 148 -16.17 -12.35 13.25
C THR A 148 -15.95 -13.77 13.76
N LYS A 149 -16.90 -14.68 13.51
CA LYS A 149 -16.78 -16.09 13.90
C LYS A 149 -15.62 -16.80 13.19
N LEU A 150 -15.45 -16.56 11.89
CA LEU A 150 -14.48 -17.28 11.05
C LEU A 150 -13.07 -16.69 11.06
N LEU A 151 -12.95 -15.36 11.14
CA LEU A 151 -11.68 -14.63 11.07
C LEU A 151 -11.23 -14.08 12.42
N GLY A 152 -12.13 -14.02 13.40
CA GLY A 152 -11.92 -13.25 14.63
C GLY A 152 -12.34 -11.79 14.48
N LYS A 153 -12.63 -11.17 15.63
CA LYS A 153 -13.10 -9.77 15.72
C LYS A 153 -12.09 -8.79 15.15
N GLU A 154 -10.82 -8.91 15.55
CA GLU A 154 -9.76 -7.97 15.20
C GLU A 154 -9.49 -7.94 13.69
N ILE A 155 -9.37 -9.10 13.04
CA ILE A 155 -9.19 -9.17 11.57
C ILE A 155 -10.40 -8.61 10.84
N THR A 156 -11.61 -8.92 11.31
CA THR A 156 -12.85 -8.42 10.71
C THR A 156 -12.92 -6.89 10.75
N GLU A 157 -12.63 -6.28 11.90
CA GLU A 157 -12.59 -4.83 12.07
C GLU A 157 -11.51 -4.17 11.18
N VAL A 158 -10.32 -4.76 11.11
CA VAL A 158 -9.23 -4.27 10.26
C VAL A 158 -9.63 -4.27 8.79
N ILE A 159 -10.20 -5.37 8.28
CA ILE A 159 -10.59 -5.49 6.87
C ILE A 159 -11.73 -4.53 6.52
N ILE A 160 -12.79 -4.46 7.35
CA ILE A 160 -13.96 -3.62 7.09
C ILE A 160 -13.57 -2.13 7.12
N SER A 161 -12.68 -1.74 8.03
CA SER A 161 -12.22 -0.34 8.16
C SER A 161 -11.31 0.14 7.02
N SER A 162 -10.92 -0.72 6.07
CA SER A 162 -10.10 -0.34 4.90
C SER A 162 -10.93 0.29 3.77
N ASN A 163 -11.60 1.41 4.07
CA ASN A 163 -12.42 2.18 3.12
C ASN A 163 -11.60 2.88 2.01
N TRP A 164 -10.30 3.05 2.20
CA TRP A 164 -9.39 3.65 1.22
C TRP A 164 -9.06 2.70 0.04
N PHE A 165 -9.08 1.39 0.28
CA PHE A 165 -8.64 0.40 -0.70
C PHE A 165 -9.52 0.29 -1.96
N PRO A 166 -10.86 0.34 -1.89
CA PRO A 166 -11.71 0.29 -3.08
C PRO A 166 -11.36 1.33 -4.15
N HIS A 167 -10.89 2.51 -3.73
CA HIS A 167 -10.47 3.55 -4.65
C HIS A 167 -9.18 3.19 -5.39
N ILE A 168 -8.15 2.71 -4.68
CA ILE A 168 -6.91 2.18 -5.30
C ILE A 168 -7.22 1.06 -6.29
N ARG A 169 -8.11 0.14 -5.89
CA ARG A 169 -8.52 -0.97 -6.76
C ARG A 169 -9.19 -0.45 -8.02
N LEU A 170 -10.11 0.49 -7.91
CA LEU A 170 -10.81 1.07 -9.06
C LEU A 170 -9.84 1.74 -10.03
N ILE A 171 -8.84 2.47 -9.52
CA ILE A 171 -7.80 3.08 -10.35
C ILE A 171 -6.98 2.02 -11.08
N ARG A 172 -6.47 1.03 -10.34
CA ARG A 172 -5.67 -0.06 -10.89
C ARG A 172 -6.43 -0.87 -11.93
N ASP A 173 -7.67 -1.25 -11.64
CA ASP A 173 -8.49 -2.03 -12.58
C ASP A 173 -8.74 -1.23 -13.87
N GLY A 174 -8.94 0.10 -13.75
CA GLY A 174 -8.95 1.01 -14.89
C GLY A 174 -7.70 0.94 -15.75
N LEU A 175 -6.53 1.09 -15.12
CA LEU A 175 -5.21 1.07 -15.79
C LEU A 175 -4.88 -0.29 -16.42
N VAL A 176 -5.06 -1.38 -15.68
CA VAL A 176 -4.53 -2.70 -16.05
C VAL A 176 -5.49 -3.53 -16.88
N HIS A 177 -6.80 -3.37 -16.68
CA HIS A 177 -7.81 -4.27 -17.25
C HIS A 177 -8.77 -3.60 -18.22
N GLU A 178 -8.93 -2.29 -18.15
CA GLU A 178 -9.98 -1.57 -18.88
C GLU A 178 -9.41 -0.59 -19.92
N GLY A 179 -8.11 -0.70 -20.24
CA GLY A 179 -7.43 0.12 -21.24
C GLY A 179 -7.30 1.60 -20.82
N GLY A 180 -7.34 1.88 -19.53
CA GLY A 180 -7.00 3.19 -18.99
C GLY A 180 -5.50 3.44 -19.04
N PHE A 181 -5.12 4.72 -19.01
CA PHE A 181 -3.71 5.15 -19.01
C PHE A 181 -3.50 6.21 -17.93
N ALA A 182 -2.33 6.17 -17.30
CA ALA A 182 -1.87 7.28 -16.48
C ALA A 182 -1.33 8.38 -17.41
N LEU A 183 -1.93 9.56 -17.39
CA LEU A 183 -1.41 10.72 -18.12
C LEU A 183 -0.66 11.61 -17.14
N VAL A 184 0.55 12.01 -17.52
CA VAL A 184 1.40 12.93 -16.76
C VAL A 184 1.42 14.27 -17.46
N PHE A 185 1.21 15.34 -16.71
CA PHE A 185 1.00 16.68 -17.25
C PHE A 185 2.08 17.66 -16.80
N LEU A 186 2.15 18.75 -17.57
CA LEU A 186 2.97 19.92 -17.32
C LEU A 186 4.47 19.60 -17.26
N GLU A 187 5.22 20.59 -16.79
CA GLU A 187 6.66 20.53 -16.64
C GLU A 187 7.05 19.93 -15.29
N PRO A 188 8.17 19.17 -15.19
CA PRO A 188 8.65 18.56 -13.94
C PRO A 188 8.82 19.53 -12.76
N LYS A 189 9.02 20.82 -13.05
CA LYS A 189 9.13 21.90 -12.06
C LYS A 189 7.82 22.18 -11.30
N GLU A 190 6.67 21.81 -11.88
CA GLU A 190 5.35 21.98 -11.26
C GLU A 190 4.95 20.81 -10.35
N GLY A 191 5.79 19.77 -10.29
CA GLY A 191 5.57 18.54 -9.56
C GLY A 191 5.23 17.38 -10.49
N ILE A 192 4.90 16.24 -9.89
CA ILE A 192 4.46 15.06 -10.65
C ILE A 192 2.94 15.10 -10.71
N LEU A 193 2.42 15.71 -11.78
CA LEU A 193 0.99 15.90 -11.98
C LEU A 193 0.43 14.78 -12.84
N PHE A 194 -0.63 14.14 -12.38
CA PHE A 194 -1.19 12.98 -13.06
C PHE A 194 -2.72 12.98 -13.10
N GLN A 195 -3.24 12.24 -14.06
CA GLN A 195 -4.65 11.87 -14.18
C GLN A 195 -4.75 10.41 -14.61
N VAL A 196 -5.82 9.73 -14.19
CA VAL A 196 -6.15 8.41 -14.71
C VAL A 196 -7.52 8.48 -15.38
N TYR A 197 -7.57 8.10 -16.65
CA TYR A 197 -8.83 8.02 -17.41
C TYR A 197 -9.39 6.60 -17.43
N LYS A 198 -10.70 6.51 -17.24
CA LYS A 198 -11.52 5.37 -17.65
C LYS A 198 -12.63 5.89 -18.56
N GLY A 199 -12.49 5.70 -19.87
CA GLY A 199 -13.33 6.40 -20.85
C GLY A 199 -13.16 7.92 -20.72
N PHE A 200 -14.24 8.65 -20.44
CA PHE A 200 -14.23 10.12 -20.27
C PHE A 200 -14.21 10.60 -18.81
N ARG A 201 -14.04 9.71 -17.83
CA ARG A 201 -14.10 10.07 -16.40
C ARG A 201 -12.72 10.02 -15.76
N ASN A 202 -12.36 11.11 -15.09
CA ASN A 202 -11.26 11.11 -14.13
C ASN A 202 -11.68 10.28 -12.90
N ILE A 203 -10.91 9.23 -12.62
CA ILE A 203 -11.17 8.36 -11.47
C ILE A 203 -10.34 8.73 -10.24
N VAL A 204 -9.43 9.71 -10.35
CA VAL A 204 -8.69 10.30 -9.24
C VAL A 204 -9.30 11.66 -8.91
N ASN A 205 -10.28 11.68 -7.99
CA ASN A 205 -10.97 12.91 -7.60
C ASN A 205 -11.05 13.01 -6.08
N TYR A 206 -9.97 13.48 -5.46
CA TYR A 206 -9.95 13.76 -4.03
C TYR A 206 -9.40 15.16 -3.78
N LYS A 207 -10.24 16.05 -3.27
CA LYS A 207 -9.97 17.51 -3.22
C LYS A 207 -8.59 17.87 -2.64
N MET A 208 -8.11 17.13 -1.64
CA MET A 208 -6.83 17.41 -0.98
C MET A 208 -5.59 17.17 -1.86
N ILE A 209 -5.71 16.37 -2.91
CA ILE A 209 -4.62 16.04 -3.83
C ILE A 209 -4.76 16.71 -5.19
N MET A 210 -5.85 17.45 -5.44
CA MET A 210 -6.10 18.05 -6.74
C MET A 210 -5.22 19.30 -6.95
N TYR A 211 -4.57 19.39 -8.12
CA TYR A 211 -3.98 20.61 -8.68
C TYR A 211 -5.07 21.51 -9.25
N ASN A 212 -6.01 20.92 -9.98
CA ASN A 212 -7.24 21.53 -10.49
C ASN A 212 -8.36 20.47 -10.54
N ASP A 213 -9.51 20.75 -11.15
CA ASP A 213 -10.64 19.80 -11.15
C ASP A 213 -10.37 18.44 -11.84
N ASN A 214 -9.29 18.33 -12.62
CA ASN A 214 -8.98 17.15 -13.44
C ASN A 214 -7.62 16.51 -13.13
N ILE A 215 -6.66 17.29 -12.64
CA ILE A 215 -5.27 16.86 -12.47
C ILE A 215 -4.94 16.81 -10.98
N ALA A 216 -4.31 15.72 -10.54
CA ALA A 216 -3.89 15.52 -9.16
C ALA A 216 -2.36 15.55 -9.02
N TYR A 217 -1.90 15.95 -7.84
CA TYR A 217 -0.53 15.81 -7.37
C TYR A 217 -0.26 14.36 -6.96
N PHE A 218 0.65 13.69 -7.67
CA PHE A 218 0.99 12.29 -7.42
C PHE A 218 1.73 12.11 -6.09
N ASP A 219 2.62 13.02 -5.74
CA ASP A 219 3.33 13.04 -4.44
C ASP A 219 2.35 13.07 -3.27
N ARG A 220 1.32 13.93 -3.33
CA ARG A 220 0.26 14.00 -2.31
C ARG A 220 -0.60 12.75 -2.28
N PHE A 221 -0.93 12.19 -3.45
CA PHE A 221 -1.64 10.93 -3.57
C PHE A 221 -0.88 9.82 -2.84
N VAL A 222 0.39 9.62 -3.19
CA VAL A 222 1.24 8.59 -2.61
C VAL A 222 1.38 8.79 -1.10
N ALA A 223 1.65 10.02 -0.64
CA ALA A 223 1.77 10.31 0.79
C ALA A 223 0.54 9.84 1.58
N ILE A 224 -0.66 10.10 1.07
CA ILE A 224 -1.92 9.71 1.73
C ILE A 224 -2.14 8.19 1.67
N TYR A 225 -2.08 7.58 0.49
CA TYR A 225 -2.42 6.16 0.34
C TYR A 225 -1.35 5.23 0.93
N PHE A 226 -0.08 5.62 0.86
CA PHE A 226 0.98 4.88 1.54
C PHE A 226 0.87 5.02 3.06
N SER A 227 0.42 6.17 3.59
CA SER A 227 0.10 6.32 5.01
C SER A 227 -1.02 5.38 5.46
N HIS A 228 -2.08 5.28 4.66
CA HIS A 228 -3.15 4.31 4.91
C HIS A 228 -2.64 2.87 4.89
N LEU A 229 -1.76 2.52 3.95
CA LEU A 229 -1.14 1.20 3.88
C LEU A 229 -0.32 0.89 5.14
N LEU A 230 0.57 1.81 5.56
CA LEU A 230 1.40 1.62 6.76
C LEU A 230 0.52 1.37 8.00
N LEU A 231 -0.46 2.24 8.25
CA LEU A 231 -1.35 2.09 9.40
C LEU A 231 -2.26 0.87 9.30
N PHE A 232 -2.62 0.46 8.08
CA PHE A 232 -3.33 -0.80 7.86
C PHE A 232 -2.45 -1.98 8.26
N LEU A 233 -1.20 -2.03 7.79
CA LEU A 233 -0.26 -3.12 8.08
C LEU A 233 0.03 -3.24 9.59
N GLU A 234 0.12 -2.12 10.31
CA GLU A 234 0.28 -2.11 11.78
C GLU A 234 -0.93 -2.71 12.53
N ARG A 235 -2.15 -2.38 12.11
CA ARG A 235 -3.35 -2.96 12.73
C ARG A 235 -3.52 -4.42 12.33
N PHE A 236 -3.23 -4.74 11.08
CA PHE A 236 -3.26 -6.10 10.55
C PHE A 236 -2.26 -7.01 11.27
N SER A 237 -1.04 -6.54 11.53
CA SER A 237 -0.03 -7.35 12.22
C SER A 237 -0.42 -7.65 13.66
N LYS A 238 -1.02 -6.71 14.38
CA LYS A 238 -1.56 -6.96 15.72
C LYS A 238 -2.62 -8.07 15.70
N ALA A 239 -3.56 -7.98 14.76
CA ALA A 239 -4.63 -8.96 14.60
C ALA A 239 -4.13 -10.34 14.14
N ILE A 240 -3.06 -10.42 13.33
CA ILE A 240 -2.44 -11.69 12.96
C ILE A 240 -1.64 -12.27 14.12
N ARG A 241 -0.97 -11.44 14.91
CA ARG A 241 -0.22 -11.86 16.09
C ARG A 241 -1.11 -12.54 17.12
N SER A 242 -2.32 -12.04 17.35
CA SER A 242 -3.27 -12.66 18.29
C SER A 242 -3.78 -14.02 17.82
N ILE A 243 -3.74 -14.30 16.51
CA ILE A 243 -4.12 -15.60 15.94
C ILE A 243 -2.95 -16.59 15.95
N LEU A 244 -1.77 -16.13 15.54
CA LEU A 244 -0.61 -17.01 15.37
C LEU A 244 0.17 -17.21 16.66
N GLU A 245 0.10 -16.26 17.60
CA GLU A 245 0.86 -16.27 18.86
C GLU A 245 2.35 -16.63 18.66
N PRO A 246 3.08 -16.02 17.70
CA PRO A 246 4.47 -16.34 17.50
C PRO A 246 5.27 -15.94 18.74
N LYS A 247 6.33 -16.70 19.05
CA LYS A 247 7.24 -16.38 20.14
C LYS A 247 7.80 -14.98 19.92
N HIS A 248 7.41 -14.04 20.79
CA HIS A 248 7.88 -12.67 20.71
C HIS A 248 9.35 -12.61 21.12
N ILE A 249 10.16 -11.99 20.26
CA ILE A 249 11.55 -11.72 20.56
C ILE A 249 11.69 -10.21 20.47
N ASP A 250 12.10 -9.60 21.58
CA ASP A 250 12.33 -8.16 21.68
C ASP A 250 13.53 -7.80 20.78
N CYS A 251 13.21 -7.61 19.50
CA CYS A 251 14.14 -7.22 18.48
C CYS A 251 13.75 -5.81 18.05
N LYS A 252 14.71 -4.89 18.09
CA LYS A 252 14.59 -3.55 17.49
C LYS A 252 14.69 -3.66 15.96
N ALA A 253 13.85 -4.51 15.37
CA ALA A 253 13.82 -4.74 13.95
C ALA A 253 13.35 -3.47 13.23
N SER A 254 13.99 -3.19 12.12
CA SER A 254 13.64 -2.08 11.24
C SER A 254 13.84 -2.53 9.79
N SER A 255 13.07 -1.94 8.88
CA SER A 255 13.22 -2.14 7.44
C SER A 255 13.49 -0.79 6.78
N GLY A 256 14.31 -0.77 5.73
CA GLY A 256 14.59 0.46 4.98
C GLY A 256 13.30 1.07 4.44
N CYS A 257 13.21 2.40 4.48
CA CYS A 257 12.11 3.15 3.88
C CYS A 257 12.66 4.20 2.90
N SER A 258 11.86 4.61 1.93
CA SER A 258 12.26 5.66 1.00
C SER A 258 12.27 7.02 1.69
N GLU A 259 13.35 7.78 1.55
CA GLU A 259 13.40 9.17 2.04
C GLU A 259 12.36 10.05 1.32
N ILE A 260 12.12 9.78 0.04
CA ILE A 260 11.12 10.49 -0.78
C ILE A 260 9.73 10.41 -0.16
N ILE A 261 9.32 9.24 0.37
CA ILE A 261 7.98 9.14 0.98
C ILE A 261 7.88 9.97 2.26
N VAL A 262 8.97 10.08 3.02
CA VAL A 262 9.04 10.90 4.22
C VAL A 262 8.94 12.37 3.87
N GLU A 263 9.69 12.83 2.87
CA GLU A 263 9.66 14.21 2.39
C GLU A 263 8.27 14.62 1.90
N TRP A 264 7.61 13.76 1.12
CA TRP A 264 6.27 14.00 0.62
C TRP A 264 5.22 14.04 1.73
N MET A 265 5.33 13.18 2.75
CA MET A 265 4.48 13.24 3.94
C MET A 265 4.72 14.54 4.73
N ASP A 266 5.97 14.92 4.96
CA ASP A 266 6.34 16.11 5.74
C ASP A 266 5.91 17.40 5.04
N SER A 267 6.00 17.45 3.71
CA SER A 267 5.49 18.57 2.89
C SER A 267 3.98 18.74 3.07
N LEU A 268 3.22 17.64 3.03
CA LEU A 268 1.76 17.70 3.13
C LEU A 268 1.25 17.95 4.56
N ILE A 269 2.01 17.57 5.59
CA ILE A 269 1.68 17.86 7.00
C ILE A 269 1.84 19.35 7.33
N LYS A 270 2.75 20.05 6.66
CA LYS A 270 3.05 21.47 6.89
C LYS A 270 2.05 22.44 6.23
N GLN A 271 1.21 21.96 5.31
CA GLN A 271 0.17 22.73 4.63
C GLN A 271 -1.09 22.85 5.51
#